data_AF-A0A8C0UGM1-F1
#
_entry.id   AF-A0A8C0UGM1-F1
#
_cell.length_a   1.000
_cell.length_b   1.000
_cell.length_c   1.000
_cell.angle_alpha   90.00
_cell.angle_beta   90.00
_cell.angle_gamma   90.00
#
_symmetry.space_group_name_H-M   'P 1'
#
loop_
_entity.id
_entity.type
_entity.pdbx_description
1 polymer ?
#
loop_
_entity_poly.entity_id
_entity_poly.type
_entity_poly.pdbx_seq_one_letter_code
_entity_poly.pdbx_strand_id
1 'polypeptide(L)'
;LGFVTALNLYHKNLPNIETLHQMKFLHTTEFFDDPGNWGEKSVKSGDSWNIKQLRGKSSEDLHKLWYVLLKEKNMLLTLEQESKRQRKPMPSPERLEKVETSMKNIDLVVREREIALRLLQTGHEKPVPGEWRHDFLGRTFWYSYKEWPIPWHLNKKHKKKRFYYLPHVNHFIRLRLEKALRKRARQQNMERTRRKILEKKFPDIAVKSQSQ
;
A
#
# COMPACT_ATOMS: atom_id res chain seq x y z
N LEU A 1 53.02 57.31 -50.19
CA LEU A 1 53.31 56.01 -49.55
C LEU A 1 52.72 56.11 -48.14
N GLY A 2 51.41 55.90 -47.91
CA GLY A 2 50.66 54.64 -48.01
C GLY A 2 50.99 53.80 -46.75
N PHE A 3 50.09 53.43 -45.83
CA PHE A 3 48.64 53.27 -45.82
C PHE A 3 48.10 53.45 -44.38
N VAL A 4 46.89 53.99 -44.27
CA VAL A 4 46.02 53.98 -43.08
C VAL A 4 45.12 52.74 -43.16
N THR A 5 44.99 51.99 -42.07
CA THR A 5 43.90 51.00 -41.87
C THR A 5 43.49 51.06 -40.39
N ALA A 6 42.50 51.88 -40.04
CA ALA A 6 41.07 51.56 -40.02
C ALA A 6 40.70 50.49 -38.97
N LEU A 7 40.44 50.95 -37.74
CA LEU A 7 39.64 50.26 -36.73
C LEU A 7 38.18 50.23 -37.21
N ASN A 8 37.66 49.05 -37.53
CA ASN A 8 36.22 48.82 -37.69
C ASN A 8 35.88 47.49 -37.00
N LEU A 9 35.13 47.58 -35.90
CA LEU A 9 33.70 47.26 -35.84
C LEU A 9 33.43 45.76 -35.96
N TYR A 10 33.26 45.10 -34.82
CA TYR A 10 32.21 44.10 -34.72
C TYR A 10 31.34 44.36 -33.49
N HIS A 11 30.13 44.78 -33.83
CA HIS A 11 29.02 45.07 -32.94
C HIS A 11 28.66 43.86 -32.09
N LYS A 12 28.37 44.18 -30.83
CA LYS A 12 27.50 43.43 -29.91
C LYS A 12 26.32 42.84 -30.67
N ASN A 13 26.08 41.54 -30.52
CA ASN A 13 24.76 40.91 -30.50
C ASN A 13 24.92 39.49 -29.96
N LEU A 14 25.05 39.36 -28.63
CA LEU A 14 24.66 38.11 -27.97
C LEU A 14 23.13 38.07 -28.01
N PRO A 15 22.49 37.05 -28.59
CA PRO A 15 21.06 36.87 -28.39
C PRO A 15 20.84 36.65 -26.90
N ASN A 16 19.86 37.36 -26.36
CA ASN A 16 19.40 37.27 -24.99
C ASN A 16 19.14 35.78 -24.67
N ILE A 17 20.02 35.14 -23.89
CA ILE A 17 19.81 33.79 -23.34
C ILE A 17 18.85 33.95 -22.16
N GLU A 18 17.66 34.47 -22.43
CA GLU A 18 16.57 34.44 -21.48
C GLU A 18 15.82 33.13 -21.68
N THR A 19 15.61 32.41 -20.57
CA THR A 19 14.58 31.37 -20.35
C THR A 19 14.88 29.89 -20.61
N LEU A 20 16.10 29.37 -20.36
CA LEU A 20 16.26 27.92 -20.06
C LEU A 20 16.25 27.58 -18.56
N HIS A 21 16.20 28.59 -17.69
CA HIS A 21 16.16 28.40 -16.24
C HIS A 21 14.73 28.21 -15.69
N GLN A 22 13.70 28.60 -16.45
CA GLN A 22 12.33 28.64 -15.95
C GLN A 22 11.63 27.26 -15.95
N MET A 23 12.07 26.33 -16.80
CA MET A 23 11.44 25.00 -16.89
C MET A 23 11.93 23.98 -15.85
N LYS A 24 13.08 24.20 -15.19
CA LYS A 24 13.60 23.24 -14.19
C LYS A 24 13.05 23.46 -12.78
N PHE A 25 12.55 24.65 -12.46
CA PHE A 25 12.06 24.99 -11.12
C PHE A 25 10.61 24.57 -10.85
N LEU A 26 9.79 24.37 -11.89
CA LEU A 26 8.36 24.05 -11.72
C LEU A 26 8.09 22.61 -11.24
N HIS A 27 8.99 21.66 -11.51
CA HIS A 27 8.77 20.25 -11.14
C HIS A 27 9.02 20.00 -9.64
N THR A 28 9.87 20.81 -8.99
CA THR A 28 10.23 20.60 -7.59
C THR A 28 9.26 21.23 -6.60
N THR A 29 8.43 22.18 -7.04
CA THR A 29 7.47 22.88 -6.16
C THR A 29 6.32 21.99 -5.72
N GLU A 30 5.98 20.94 -6.48
CA GLU A 30 4.91 20.00 -6.12
C GLU A 30 5.24 19.11 -4.90
N PHE A 31 6.51 19.09 -4.46
CA PHE A 31 6.96 18.33 -3.30
C PHE A 31 6.83 19.09 -1.98
N PHE A 32 6.40 20.34 -2.00
CA PHE A 32 6.24 21.17 -0.82
C PHE A 32 4.81 21.72 -0.75
N ASP A 33 4.31 21.91 0.46
CA ASP A 33 3.01 22.57 0.70
C ASP A 33 3.09 24.04 0.29
N ASP A 34 1.94 24.67 0.12
CA ASP A 34 1.83 26.08 -0.25
C ASP A 34 2.69 26.94 0.70
N PRO A 35 3.46 27.93 0.18
CA PRO A 35 4.34 28.75 1.00
C PRO A 35 3.65 29.47 2.17
N GLY A 36 2.34 29.72 2.06
CA GLY A 36 1.52 30.31 3.13
C GLY A 36 1.29 29.39 4.33
N ASN A 37 1.37 28.07 4.15
CA ASN A 37 1.14 27.07 5.19
C ASN A 37 2.43 26.76 5.99
N TRP A 38 3.56 27.37 5.64
CA TRP A 38 4.84 27.08 6.26
C TRP A 38 4.91 27.61 7.70
N GLY A 39 5.19 26.72 8.65
CA GLY A 39 5.30 27.07 10.07
C GLY A 39 3.97 27.09 10.82
N GLU A 40 2.84 26.85 10.15
CA GLU A 40 1.56 26.65 10.83
C GLU A 40 1.55 25.30 11.58
N LYS A 41 0.96 25.30 12.78
CA LYS A 41 0.82 24.07 13.60
C LYS A 41 -0.31 23.17 13.10
N SER A 42 -1.36 23.75 12.52
CA SER A 42 -2.56 23.03 12.11
C SER A 42 -3.06 23.52 10.76
N VAL A 43 -2.86 22.71 9.72
CA VAL A 43 -3.43 22.97 8.39
C VAL A 43 -4.80 22.32 8.30
N LYS A 44 -5.82 23.10 7.91
CA LYS A 44 -7.18 22.62 7.71
C LYS A 44 -7.20 21.64 6.53
N SER A 45 -7.78 20.46 6.72
CA SER A 45 -7.89 19.44 5.69
C SER A 45 -9.29 18.84 5.66
N GLY A 46 -9.75 18.50 4.46
CA GLY A 46 -11.02 17.79 4.27
C GLY A 46 -10.99 16.35 4.79
N ASP A 47 -12.09 15.64 4.59
CA ASP A 47 -12.22 14.23 4.94
C ASP A 47 -11.61 13.30 3.89
N SER A 48 -11.33 12.07 4.31
CA SER A 48 -10.89 11.01 3.39
C SER A 48 -11.99 10.59 2.41
N TRP A 49 -11.61 10.12 1.22
CA TRP A 49 -12.54 9.62 0.22
C TRP A 49 -13.24 8.33 0.69
N ASN A 50 -14.57 8.36 0.73
CA ASN A 50 -15.36 7.20 1.10
C ASN A 50 -15.54 6.23 -0.10
N ILE A 51 -15.51 4.93 0.16
CA ILE A 51 -15.71 3.86 -0.83
C ILE A 51 -16.99 4.07 -1.65
N LYS A 52 -18.09 4.47 -0.99
CA LYS A 52 -19.37 4.72 -1.67
C LYS A 52 -19.28 5.83 -2.72
N GLN A 53 -18.54 6.90 -2.43
CA GLN A 53 -18.33 8.02 -3.37
C GLN A 53 -17.48 7.57 -4.56
N LEU A 54 -16.43 6.77 -4.29
CA LEU A 54 -15.52 6.26 -5.32
C LEU A 54 -16.18 5.26 -6.28
N ARG A 55 -17.14 4.46 -5.80
CA ARG A 55 -17.89 3.53 -6.67
C ARG A 55 -18.69 4.23 -7.77
N GLY A 56 -19.15 5.45 -7.53
CA GLY A 56 -19.88 6.26 -8.50
C GLY A 56 -19.00 6.99 -9.52
N LYS A 57 -17.67 6.90 -9.43
CA LYS A 57 -16.74 7.58 -10.35
C LYS A 57 -16.29 6.68 -11.49
N SER A 58 -15.97 7.28 -12.64
CA SER A 58 -15.41 6.57 -13.79
C SER A 58 -14.01 6.02 -13.48
N SER A 59 -13.55 5.00 -14.22
CA SER A 59 -12.19 4.46 -14.03
C SER A 59 -11.10 5.46 -14.40
N GLU A 60 -11.37 6.36 -15.37
CA GLU A 60 -10.44 7.43 -15.77
C GLU A 60 -10.30 8.47 -14.65
N ASP A 61 -11.40 8.87 -14.01
CA ASP A 61 -11.36 9.82 -12.89
C ASP A 61 -10.65 9.22 -11.68
N LEU A 62 -10.84 7.93 -11.39
CA LEU A 62 -10.10 7.24 -10.32
C LEU A 62 -8.60 7.22 -10.60
N HIS A 63 -8.20 7.02 -11.86
CA HIS A 63 -6.80 7.06 -12.26
C HIS A 63 -6.19 8.47 -12.08
N LYS A 64 -6.90 9.52 -12.51
CA LYS A 64 -6.48 10.91 -12.28
C LYS A 64 -6.39 11.24 -10.79
N LEU A 65 -7.41 10.85 -10.02
CA LEU A 65 -7.47 11.06 -8.58
C LEU A 65 -6.33 10.36 -7.84
N TRP A 66 -5.95 9.15 -8.27
CA TRP A 66 -4.82 8.42 -7.70
C TRP A 66 -3.53 9.23 -7.78
N TYR A 67 -3.24 9.88 -8.92
CA TYR A 67 -2.05 10.72 -9.06
C TYR A 67 -2.13 12.00 -8.23
N VAL A 68 -3.30 12.62 -8.10
CA VAL A 68 -3.48 13.77 -7.20
C VAL A 68 -3.14 13.38 -5.76
N LEU A 69 -3.67 12.26 -5.28
CA LEU A 69 -3.38 11.75 -3.94
C LEU A 69 -1.93 11.30 -3.76
N LEU A 70 -1.31 10.75 -4.81
CA LEU A 70 0.08 10.34 -4.79
C LEU A 70 1.01 11.55 -4.65
N LYS A 71 0.72 12.66 -5.34
CA LYS A 71 1.48 13.91 -5.20
C LYS A 71 1.36 14.47 -3.78
N GLU A 72 0.14 14.54 -3.25
CA GLU A 72 -0.10 14.95 -1.85
C GLU A 72 0.64 14.04 -0.86
N LYS A 73 0.59 12.72 -1.06
CA LYS A 73 1.32 11.76 -0.21
C LYS A 73 2.82 12.03 -0.23
N ASN A 74 3.40 12.25 -1.41
CA ASN A 74 4.83 12.51 -1.53
C ASN A 74 5.23 13.83 -0.85
N MET A 75 4.41 14.88 -0.99
CA MET A 75 4.60 16.15 -0.29
C MET A 75 4.49 15.99 1.24
N LEU A 76 3.54 15.21 1.73
CA LEU A 76 3.42 14.97 3.18
C LEU A 76 4.59 14.14 3.73
N LEU A 77 5.13 13.20 2.95
CA LEU A 77 6.30 12.41 3.35
C LEU A 77 7.59 13.26 3.39
N THR A 78 7.77 14.21 2.47
CA THR A 78 8.90 15.15 2.53
C THR A 78 8.78 16.04 3.76
N LEU A 79 7.56 16.53 4.06
CA LEU A 79 7.27 17.34 5.24
C LEU A 79 7.46 16.57 6.55
N GLU A 80 7.05 15.30 6.61
CA GLU A 80 7.30 14.42 7.76
C GLU A 80 8.81 14.23 7.99
N GLN A 81 9.56 13.96 6.91
CA GLN A 81 10.99 13.74 6.99
C GLN A 81 11.76 15.00 7.39
N GLU A 82 11.38 16.16 6.85
CA GLU A 82 11.99 17.43 7.21
C GLU A 82 11.63 17.83 8.65
N SER A 83 10.41 17.54 9.12
CA SER A 83 10.02 17.75 10.53
C SER A 83 10.88 16.90 11.47
N LYS A 84 11.12 15.63 11.14
CA LYS A 84 12.04 14.75 11.88
C LYS A 84 13.47 15.29 11.89
N ARG A 85 13.97 15.75 10.74
CA ARG A 85 15.31 16.36 10.61
C ARG A 85 15.44 17.61 11.50
N GLN A 86 14.44 18.48 11.48
CA GLN A 86 14.38 19.69 12.32
C GLN A 86 14.04 19.40 13.79
N ARG A 87 13.74 18.14 14.14
CA ARG A 87 13.27 17.70 15.46
C ARG A 87 12.02 18.44 15.94
N LYS A 88 11.14 18.79 15.01
CA LYS A 88 9.84 19.42 15.27
C LYS A 88 8.70 18.43 15.02
N PRO A 89 7.55 18.57 15.71
CA PRO A 89 6.37 17.79 15.38
C PRO A 89 5.87 18.17 13.99
N MET A 90 5.41 17.17 13.24
CA MET A 90 4.80 17.35 11.93
C MET A 90 3.48 18.14 12.06
N PRO A 91 3.27 19.19 11.25
CA PRO A 91 1.95 19.81 11.08
C PRO A 91 0.90 18.78 10.62
N SER A 92 -0.21 18.67 11.35
CA SER A 92 -1.38 17.83 11.00
C SER A 92 -1.06 16.43 10.42
N PRO A 93 -0.49 15.49 11.19
CA PRO A 93 -0.16 14.14 10.70
C PRO A 93 -1.39 13.35 10.21
N GLU A 94 -2.59 13.72 10.68
CA GLU A 94 -3.87 13.18 10.26
C GLU A 94 -4.10 13.27 8.74
N ARG A 95 -3.54 14.29 8.07
CA ARG A 95 -3.61 14.43 6.60
C ARG A 95 -3.05 13.21 5.90
N LEU A 96 -1.91 12.71 6.37
CA LEU A 96 -1.25 11.55 5.77
C LEU A 96 -2.13 10.31 5.91
N GLU A 97 -2.70 10.09 7.09
CA GLU A 97 -3.61 8.95 7.34
C GLU A 97 -4.87 9.02 6.46
N LYS A 98 -5.45 10.22 6.28
CA LYS A 98 -6.61 10.43 5.39
C LYS A 98 -6.28 10.12 3.93
N VAL A 99 -5.10 10.55 3.45
CA VAL A 99 -4.64 10.28 2.08
C VAL A 99 -4.38 8.78 1.90
N GLU A 100 -3.71 8.13 2.83
CA GLU A 100 -3.46 6.68 2.77
C GLU A 100 -4.75 5.87 2.79
N THR A 101 -5.72 6.27 3.61
CA THR A 101 -7.05 5.64 3.66
C THR A 101 -7.77 5.82 2.33
N SER A 102 -7.72 7.02 1.74
CA SER A 102 -8.30 7.30 0.43
C SER A 102 -7.66 6.44 -0.67
N MET A 103 -6.33 6.31 -0.68
CA MET A 103 -5.62 5.46 -1.65
C MET A 103 -5.99 3.98 -1.49
N LYS A 104 -6.06 3.46 -0.25
CA LYS A 104 -6.51 2.07 0.01
C LYS A 104 -7.94 1.84 -0.48
N ASN A 105 -8.82 2.83 -0.31
CA ASN A 105 -10.20 2.75 -0.78
C ASN A 105 -10.30 2.74 -2.31
N ILE A 106 -9.48 3.54 -3.01
CA ILE A 106 -9.41 3.51 -4.48
C ILE A 106 -8.91 2.13 -4.96
N ASP A 107 -7.82 1.62 -4.38
CA ASP A 107 -7.27 0.30 -4.72
C ASP A 107 -8.27 -0.83 -4.45
N LEU A 108 -9.06 -0.73 -3.38
CA LEU A 108 -10.15 -1.67 -3.12
C LEU A 108 -11.22 -1.62 -4.21
N VAL A 109 -11.73 -0.44 -4.56
CA VAL A 109 -12.78 -0.30 -5.59
C VAL A 109 -12.31 -0.78 -6.96
N VAL A 110 -11.06 -0.48 -7.33
CA VAL A 110 -10.47 -0.95 -8.60
C VAL A 110 -10.34 -2.47 -8.59
N ARG A 111 -9.87 -3.08 -7.50
CA ARG A 111 -9.80 -4.55 -7.36
C ARG A 111 -11.18 -5.21 -7.38
N GLU A 112 -12.18 -4.64 -6.71
CA GLU A 112 -13.57 -5.13 -6.74
C GLU A 112 -14.10 -5.18 -8.18
N ARG A 113 -13.88 -4.10 -8.95
CA ARG A 113 -14.30 -4.01 -10.36
C ARG A 113 -13.58 -5.04 -11.23
N GLU A 114 -12.26 -5.19 -11.05
CA GLU A 114 -11.46 -6.16 -11.80
C GLU A 114 -11.88 -7.61 -11.51
N ILE A 115 -12.12 -7.95 -10.23
CA ILE A 115 -12.58 -9.27 -9.81
C ILE A 115 -13.96 -9.56 -10.41
N ALA A 116 -14.89 -8.62 -10.35
CA ALA A 116 -16.23 -8.81 -10.93
C ALA A 116 -16.16 -9.06 -12.44
N LEU A 117 -15.35 -8.28 -13.17
CA LEU A 117 -15.15 -8.46 -14.61
C LEU A 117 -14.50 -9.82 -14.93
N ARG A 118 -13.47 -10.21 -14.18
CA ARG A 118 -12.79 -11.51 -14.35
C ARG A 118 -13.72 -12.68 -14.09
N LEU A 119 -14.55 -12.61 -13.05
CA LEU A 119 -15.54 -13.63 -12.72
C LEU A 119 -16.56 -13.82 -13.84
N LEU A 120 -17.03 -12.73 -14.43
CA LEU A 120 -17.97 -12.79 -15.56
C LEU A 120 -17.34 -13.36 -16.83
N GLN A 121 -16.08 -13.03 -17.11
CA GLN A 121 -15.39 -13.46 -18.33
C GLN A 121 -14.85 -14.90 -18.24
N THR A 122 -14.25 -15.27 -17.10
CA THR A 122 -13.49 -16.52 -16.95
C THR A 122 -14.00 -17.43 -15.84
N GLY A 123 -14.83 -16.93 -14.92
CA GLY A 123 -15.26 -17.66 -13.72
C GLY A 123 -14.19 -17.79 -12.63
N HIS A 124 -13.00 -17.20 -12.81
CA HIS A 124 -11.90 -17.33 -11.85
C HIS A 124 -11.87 -16.14 -10.87
N GLU A 125 -11.81 -16.42 -9.57
CA GLU A 125 -11.69 -15.37 -8.54
C GLU A 125 -10.31 -14.69 -8.55
N LYS A 126 -9.24 -15.49 -8.61
CA LYS A 126 -7.86 -15.00 -8.45
C LYS A 126 -7.27 -14.53 -9.78
N PRO A 127 -6.47 -13.44 -9.79
CA PRO A 127 -5.76 -13.00 -10.98
C PRO A 127 -4.70 -14.00 -11.43
N VAL A 128 -3.92 -14.50 -10.48
CA VAL A 128 -2.80 -15.39 -10.74
C VAL A 128 -3.23 -16.82 -10.42
N PRO A 129 -3.10 -17.75 -11.38
CA PRO A 129 -3.40 -19.15 -11.14
C PRO A 129 -2.44 -19.72 -10.08
N GLY A 130 -2.92 -20.72 -9.37
CA GLY A 130 -2.14 -21.39 -8.35
C GLY A 130 -2.87 -22.62 -7.84
N GLU A 131 -2.23 -23.32 -6.92
CA GLU A 131 -2.74 -24.57 -6.40
C GLU A 131 -2.28 -24.79 -4.96
N TRP A 132 -2.97 -25.67 -4.23
CA TRP A 132 -2.56 -26.08 -2.91
C TRP A 132 -1.44 -27.11 -3.01
N ARG A 133 -0.29 -26.82 -2.40
CA ARG A 133 0.88 -27.71 -2.33
C ARG A 133 1.33 -27.91 -0.89
N HIS A 134 2.19 -28.91 -0.68
CA HIS A 134 2.87 -29.10 0.58
C HIS A 134 4.31 -28.62 0.52
N ASP A 135 4.74 -27.92 1.57
CA ASP A 135 6.15 -27.67 1.84
C ASP A 135 6.87 -28.96 2.20
N PHE A 136 8.21 -28.92 2.19
CA PHE A 136 9.06 -29.97 2.75
C PHE A 136 8.79 -30.30 4.24
N LEU A 137 8.13 -29.39 4.97
CA LEU A 137 7.68 -29.55 6.37
C LEU A 137 6.22 -30.04 6.50
N GLY A 138 5.56 -30.42 5.40
CA GLY A 138 4.17 -30.86 5.40
C GLY A 138 3.19 -29.79 5.85
N ARG A 139 3.46 -28.54 5.50
CA ARG A 139 2.49 -27.43 5.61
C ARG A 139 1.80 -27.28 4.28
N THR A 140 0.48 -27.25 4.27
CA THR A 140 -0.29 -26.90 3.08
C THR A 140 -0.21 -25.39 2.87
N PHE A 141 0.21 -24.97 1.68
CA PHE A 141 0.27 -23.56 1.31
C PHE A 141 -0.22 -23.37 -0.12
N TRP A 142 -0.72 -22.17 -0.41
CA TRP A 142 -1.12 -21.79 -1.76
C TRP A 142 0.12 -21.42 -2.56
N TYR A 143 0.43 -22.21 -3.59
CA TYR A 143 1.52 -21.92 -4.52
C TYR A 143 0.98 -21.14 -5.71
N SER A 144 1.28 -19.84 -5.76
CA SER A 144 1.01 -19.01 -6.93
C SER A 144 2.02 -19.32 -8.03
N TYR A 145 1.52 -19.55 -9.24
CA TYR A 145 2.37 -19.77 -10.41
C TYR A 145 3.16 -18.51 -10.76
N LYS A 146 4.30 -18.73 -11.39
CA LYS A 146 5.15 -17.67 -11.92
C LYS A 146 5.25 -17.87 -13.42
N GLU A 147 5.29 -16.76 -14.15
CA GLU A 147 5.54 -16.78 -15.58
C GLU A 147 6.99 -17.22 -15.84
N TRP A 148 7.15 -18.16 -16.78
CA TRP A 148 8.44 -18.67 -17.22
C TRP A 148 8.45 -18.77 -18.74
N PRO A 149 9.57 -18.43 -19.41
CA PRO A 149 9.67 -18.57 -20.87
C PRO A 149 9.77 -20.03 -21.32
N ILE A 150 10.10 -20.96 -20.41
CA ILE A 150 10.28 -22.38 -20.69
C ILE A 150 9.37 -23.24 -19.80
N PRO A 151 8.91 -24.41 -20.30
CA PRO A 151 8.15 -25.37 -19.51
C PRO A 151 8.87 -25.82 -18.23
N TRP A 152 8.08 -26.15 -17.20
CA TRP A 152 8.58 -26.46 -15.85
C TRP A 152 9.53 -27.65 -15.79
N HIS A 153 9.35 -28.65 -16.68
CA HIS A 153 10.16 -29.87 -16.72
C HIS A 153 11.56 -29.65 -17.32
N LEU A 154 11.76 -28.57 -18.08
CA LEU A 154 13.06 -28.10 -18.59
C LEU A 154 13.72 -27.10 -17.62
N ASN A 155 12.93 -26.41 -16.81
CA ASN A 155 13.41 -25.42 -15.87
C ASN A 155 14.13 -26.05 -14.66
N LYS A 156 15.47 -26.01 -14.68
CA LYS A 156 16.33 -26.51 -13.58
C LYS A 156 15.97 -25.89 -12.21
N LYS A 157 15.60 -24.61 -12.16
CA LYS A 157 15.23 -23.92 -10.90
C LYS A 157 13.90 -24.42 -10.36
N HIS A 158 12.93 -24.69 -11.23
CA HIS A 158 11.66 -25.28 -10.83
C HIS A 158 11.84 -26.71 -10.32
N LYS A 159 12.61 -27.54 -11.03
CA LYS A 159 12.88 -28.94 -10.63
C LYS A 159 13.59 -29.09 -9.27
N LYS A 160 14.36 -28.08 -8.84
CA LYS A 160 14.98 -28.07 -7.50
C LYS A 160 13.97 -27.87 -6.36
N LYS A 161 12.77 -27.35 -6.64
CA LYS A 161 11.75 -27.16 -5.62
C LYS A 161 11.12 -28.50 -5.24
N ARG A 162 10.92 -28.70 -3.94
CA ARG A 162 10.27 -29.89 -3.38
C ARG A 162 8.87 -29.51 -2.93
N PHE A 163 7.86 -30.02 -3.64
CA PHE A 163 6.44 -29.86 -3.31
C PHE A 163 5.86 -31.07 -2.54
N TYR A 164 6.72 -31.77 -1.82
CA TYR A 164 6.40 -32.95 -1.03
C TYR A 164 7.26 -32.97 0.23
N TYR A 165 6.77 -33.65 1.25
CA TYR A 165 7.49 -33.95 2.47
C TYR A 165 7.66 -35.46 2.63
N LEU A 166 8.61 -35.86 3.48
CA LEU A 166 8.94 -37.25 3.72
C LEU A 166 8.19 -37.80 4.95
N PRO A 167 7.99 -39.12 5.07
CA PRO A 167 7.23 -39.71 6.18
C PRO A 167 7.74 -39.35 7.58
N HIS A 168 9.04 -39.12 7.76
CA HIS A 168 9.61 -38.72 9.06
C HIS A 168 9.09 -37.36 9.56
N VAL A 169 8.54 -36.53 8.67
CA VAL A 169 7.94 -35.23 9.02
C VAL A 169 6.60 -35.40 9.74
N ASN A 170 5.95 -36.57 9.62
CA ASN A 170 4.64 -36.86 10.23
C ASN A 170 4.64 -36.67 11.75
N HIS A 171 5.73 -37.04 12.43
CA HIS A 171 5.88 -36.83 13.88
C HIS A 171 5.77 -35.34 14.24
N PHE A 172 6.45 -34.46 13.50
CA PHE A 172 6.41 -33.02 13.72
C PHE A 172 5.07 -32.40 13.35
N ILE A 173 4.40 -32.92 12.31
CA ILE A 173 3.03 -32.52 11.94
C ILE A 173 2.08 -32.81 13.11
N ARG A 174 2.15 -34.03 13.67
CA ARG A 174 1.35 -34.43 14.85
C ARG A 174 1.62 -33.51 16.04
N LEU A 175 2.88 -33.30 16.42
CA LEU A 175 3.23 -32.43 17.55
C LEU A 175 2.72 -30.99 17.37
N ARG A 176 2.78 -30.47 16.13
CA ARG A 176 2.24 -29.13 15.81
C ARG A 176 0.73 -29.06 15.99
N LEU A 177 0.00 -30.09 15.53
CA LEU A 177 -1.44 -30.19 15.71
C LEU A 177 -1.81 -30.29 17.19
N GLU A 178 -1.14 -31.16 17.96
CA GLU A 178 -1.35 -31.28 19.40
C GLU A 178 -1.11 -29.95 20.12
N LYS A 179 -0.04 -29.23 19.78
CA LYS A 179 0.26 -27.90 20.33
C LYS A 179 -0.86 -26.89 20.03
N ALA A 180 -1.39 -26.89 18.80
CA ALA A 180 -2.50 -26.02 18.41
C ALA A 180 -3.78 -26.35 19.18
N LEU A 181 -4.10 -27.63 19.34
CA LEU A 181 -5.25 -28.10 20.12
C LEU A 181 -5.13 -27.69 21.59
N ARG A 182 -3.96 -27.90 22.22
CA ARG A 182 -3.68 -27.46 23.60
C ARG A 182 -3.82 -25.94 23.76
N LYS A 183 -3.37 -25.16 22.77
CA LYS A 183 -3.53 -23.69 22.79
C LYS A 183 -5.02 -23.30 22.71
N ARG A 184 -5.78 -23.93 21.81
CA ARG A 184 -7.22 -23.69 21.65
C ARG A 184 -8.01 -24.04 22.92
N ALA A 185 -7.71 -25.20 23.54
CA ALA A 185 -8.35 -25.62 24.78
C ALA A 185 -8.07 -24.63 25.93
N ARG A 186 -6.83 -24.15 26.07
CA ARG A 186 -6.48 -23.12 27.05
C ARG A 186 -7.26 -21.83 26.83
N GLN A 187 -7.37 -21.36 25.58
CA GLN A 187 -8.15 -20.16 25.23
C GLN A 187 -9.62 -20.32 25.60
N GLN A 188 -10.25 -21.44 25.23
CA GLN A 188 -11.64 -21.73 25.58
C GLN A 188 -11.87 -21.79 27.09
N ASN A 189 -10.94 -22.39 27.85
CA ASN A 189 -11.02 -22.40 29.31
C ASN A 189 -10.91 -20.99 29.89
N MET A 190 -9.99 -20.16 29.40
CA MET A 190 -9.86 -18.75 29.81
C MET A 190 -11.11 -17.93 29.47
N GLU A 191 -11.72 -18.16 28.30
CA GLU A 191 -12.97 -17.50 27.91
C GLU A 191 -14.12 -17.92 28.83
N ARG A 192 -14.23 -19.22 29.14
CA ARG A 192 -15.23 -19.74 30.08
C ARG A 192 -15.05 -19.16 31.48
N THR A 193 -13.82 -19.11 31.99
CA THR A 193 -13.56 -18.52 33.31
C THR A 193 -13.84 -17.01 33.30
N ARG A 194 -13.40 -16.29 32.26
CA ARG A 194 -13.71 -14.87 32.07
C ARG A 194 -15.22 -14.62 32.03
N ARG A 195 -15.97 -15.42 31.28
CA ARG A 195 -17.44 -15.34 31.20
C ARG A 195 -18.09 -15.57 32.57
N LYS A 196 -17.69 -16.62 33.30
CA LYS A 196 -18.19 -16.89 34.67
C LYS A 196 -17.90 -15.73 35.63
N ILE A 197 -16.71 -15.12 35.52
CA ILE A 197 -16.36 -13.95 36.34
C ILE A 197 -17.23 -12.74 35.97
N LEU A 198 -17.49 -12.51 34.68
CA LEU A 198 -18.36 -11.43 34.21
C LEU A 198 -19.81 -11.62 34.68
N GLU A 199 -20.35 -12.83 34.56
CA GLU A 199 -21.70 -13.17 35.05
C GLU A 199 -21.84 -12.93 36.55
N LYS A 200 -20.80 -13.24 37.34
CA LYS A 200 -20.76 -12.94 38.78
C LYS A 200 -20.70 -11.45 39.09
N LYS A 201 -19.95 -10.68 38.31
CA LYS A 201 -19.77 -9.23 38.54
C LYS A 201 -20.96 -8.41 38.05
N PHE A 202 -21.60 -8.85 36.98
CA PHE A 202 -22.68 -8.14 36.29
C PHE A 202 -23.88 -9.08 36.05
N PRO A 203 -24.62 -9.46 37.11
CA PRO A 203 -25.73 -10.40 37.01
C PRO A 203 -26.89 -9.88 36.13
N ASP A 204 -27.12 -8.56 36.12
CA ASP A 204 -28.20 -7.92 35.35
C ASP A 204 -28.05 -8.10 33.82
N ILE A 205 -26.80 -8.20 33.35
CA ILE A 205 -26.48 -8.43 31.93
C ILE A 205 -26.76 -9.90 31.56
N ALA A 206 -26.53 -10.82 32.48
CA ALA A 206 -26.80 -12.24 32.27
C ALA A 206 -28.32 -12.51 32.12
N VAL A 207 -29.14 -11.86 32.95
CA VAL A 207 -30.61 -11.98 32.93
C VAL A 207 -31.20 -11.46 31.60
N LYS A 208 -30.74 -10.31 31.11
CA LYS A 208 -31.19 -9.74 29.81
C LYS A 208 -30.84 -10.61 28.60
N SER A 209 -29.74 -11.37 28.66
CA SER A 209 -29.33 -12.26 27.56
C SER A 209 -30.15 -13.55 27.45
N GLN A 210 -30.93 -13.90 28.47
CA GLN A 210 -31.77 -15.11 28.51
C GLN A 210 -33.25 -14.82 28.17
N SER A 211 -33.65 -13.54 28.18
CA SER A 211 -35.03 -13.08 27.93
C SER A 211 -35.30 -12.64 26.49
N GLN A 212 -34.31 -12.76 25.58
CA GLN A 212 -34.43 -12.55 24.13
C GLN A 212 -34.23 -13.87 23.41
#